data_AF-A0A1I1YPU6-F1
#
_entry.id   AF-A0A1I1YPU6-F1
#
_cell.length_a   1.000
_cell.length_b   1.000
_cell.length_c   1.000
_cell.angle_alpha   90.00
_cell.angle_beta   90.00
_cell.angle_gamma   90.00
#
_symmetry.space_group_name_H-M   'P 1'
#
loop_
_entity.id
_entity.type
_entity.pdbx_description
1 polymer ?
#
loop_
_entity_poly.entity_id
_entity_poly.type
_entity_poly.pdbx_seq_one_letter_code
_entity_poly.pdbx_strand_id
1 'polypeptide(L)'
;MHVWKELDASVAARLAAASEGERAVFAAGVAERLLRAHEALPPAERRPFTVGTRPLLDAVWAGALGDTAAFTDVKRALGTHYLSDYFHNLGQDGPDDADENAAAAVIAAAETYLHGCADFAVRAGGRAVEAADAWDGAERDAYADDPEEALAEEVRRQLRDLDLIATHAPTLRRARFGLPPATVTALRAALHAPLSRTDDLL
;
A
#
# COMPACT_ATOMS: atom_id res chain seq x y z
N MET A 1 -22.75 -13.62 7.28
CA MET A 1 -21.39 -13.36 7.77
C MET A 1 -20.57 -13.07 6.53
N HIS A 2 -20.05 -11.86 6.40
CA HIS A 2 -19.42 -11.41 5.16
C HIS A 2 -18.04 -12.07 5.03
N VAL A 3 -17.86 -12.91 4.01
CA VAL A 3 -16.65 -13.72 3.80
C VAL A 3 -15.39 -12.83 3.80
N TRP A 4 -15.46 -11.65 3.18
CA TRP A 4 -14.35 -10.72 3.11
C TRP A 4 -13.88 -10.23 4.50
N LYS A 5 -14.79 -10.09 5.49
CA LYS A 5 -14.41 -9.67 6.86
C LYS A 5 -13.61 -10.74 7.61
N GLU A 6 -13.88 -12.01 7.34
CA GLU A 6 -13.10 -13.11 7.93
C GLU A 6 -11.71 -13.21 7.31
N LEU A 7 -11.63 -13.00 6.00
CA LEU A 7 -10.36 -12.89 5.28
C LEU A 7 -9.56 -11.68 5.77
N ASP A 8 -10.22 -10.55 6.01
CA ASP A 8 -9.57 -9.31 6.47
C ASP A 8 -8.98 -9.48 7.88
N ALA A 9 -9.74 -10.12 8.78
CA ALA A 9 -9.23 -10.53 10.08
C ALA A 9 -8.01 -11.46 9.96
N SER A 10 -7.97 -12.31 8.92
CA SER A 10 -6.82 -13.18 8.65
C SER A 10 -5.60 -12.39 8.15
N VAL A 11 -5.79 -11.37 7.31
CA VAL A 11 -4.73 -10.43 6.89
C VAL A 11 -4.16 -9.71 8.12
N ALA A 12 -5.03 -9.15 8.97
CA ALA A 12 -4.61 -8.46 10.19
C ALA A 12 -3.81 -9.36 11.13
N ALA A 13 -4.26 -10.60 11.36
CA ALA A 13 -3.55 -11.58 12.18
C ALA A 13 -2.16 -11.93 11.61
N ARG A 14 -2.05 -12.09 10.29
CA ARG A 14 -0.76 -12.36 9.64
C ARG A 14 0.19 -11.17 9.73
N LEU A 15 -0.30 -9.96 9.51
CA LEU A 15 0.50 -8.73 9.65
C LEU A 15 0.98 -8.54 11.09
N ALA A 16 0.15 -8.85 12.09
CA ALA A 16 0.55 -8.82 13.50
C ALA A 16 1.69 -9.81 13.81
N ALA A 17 1.76 -10.96 13.13
CA ALA A 17 2.84 -11.94 13.29
C ALA A 17 4.09 -11.65 12.42
N ALA A 18 3.93 -10.89 11.33
CA ALA A 18 5.00 -10.57 10.39
C ALA A 18 6.06 -9.64 10.99
N SER A 19 7.30 -9.68 10.47
CA SER A 19 8.34 -8.72 10.86
C SER A 19 8.12 -7.32 10.28
N GLU A 20 8.82 -6.32 10.82
CA GLU A 20 8.78 -4.93 10.32
C GLU A 20 9.04 -4.84 8.81
N GLY A 21 10.02 -5.58 8.30
CA GLY A 21 10.34 -5.58 6.86
C GLY A 21 9.25 -6.22 6.00
N GLU A 22 8.61 -7.30 6.48
CA GLU A 22 7.49 -7.93 5.78
C GLU A 22 6.28 -6.99 5.72
N ARG A 23 5.96 -6.30 6.82
CA ARG A 23 4.88 -5.30 6.88
C ARG A 23 5.13 -4.14 5.93
N ALA A 24 6.36 -3.62 5.90
CA ALA A 24 6.73 -2.50 5.03
C ALA A 24 6.61 -2.88 3.55
N VAL A 25 7.05 -4.08 3.15
CA VAL A 25 6.89 -4.57 1.78
C VAL A 25 5.41 -4.75 1.41
N PHE A 26 4.60 -5.32 2.32
CA PHE A 26 3.16 -5.45 2.11
C PHE A 26 2.51 -4.10 1.85
N ALA A 27 2.72 -3.13 2.75
CA ALA A 27 2.11 -1.81 2.64
C ALA A 27 2.59 -1.07 1.38
N ALA A 28 3.88 -1.18 1.03
CA ALA A 28 4.41 -0.59 -0.20
C ALA A 28 3.81 -1.23 -1.46
N GLY A 29 3.59 -2.55 -1.47
CA GLY A 29 2.92 -3.27 -2.55
C GLY A 29 1.50 -2.78 -2.81
N VAL A 30 0.71 -2.65 -1.74
CA VAL A 30 -0.65 -2.12 -1.82
C VAL A 30 -0.65 -0.68 -2.33
N ALA A 31 0.17 0.19 -1.75
CA ALA A 31 0.27 1.59 -2.16
C ALA A 31 0.69 1.76 -3.62
N GLU A 32 1.63 0.93 -4.10
CA GLU A 32 2.13 0.95 -5.48
C GLU A 32 1.05 0.58 -6.48
N ARG A 33 0.25 -0.44 -6.18
CA ARG A 33 -0.88 -0.84 -7.01
C ARG A 33 -1.90 0.30 -7.14
N LEU A 34 -2.30 0.88 -6.02
CA LEU A 34 -3.29 1.97 -6.00
C LEU A 34 -2.76 3.23 -6.70
N LEU A 35 -1.50 3.61 -6.43
CA LEU A 35 -0.91 4.79 -7.06
C LEU A 35 -0.74 4.60 -8.58
N ARG A 36 -0.37 3.40 -9.05
CA ARG A 36 -0.34 3.11 -10.49
C ARG A 36 -1.70 3.21 -11.15
N ALA A 37 -2.75 2.69 -10.50
CA ALA A 37 -4.12 2.82 -10.99
C ALA A 37 -4.51 4.30 -11.12
N HIS A 38 -4.21 5.11 -10.09
CA HIS A 38 -4.46 6.56 -10.13
C HIS A 38 -3.65 7.30 -11.21
N GLU A 39 -2.38 6.94 -11.39
CA GLU A 39 -1.54 7.53 -12.45
C GLU A 39 -1.98 7.15 -13.86
N ALA A 40 -2.71 6.05 -14.02
CA ALA A 40 -3.27 5.61 -15.30
C ALA A 40 -4.53 6.41 -15.70
N LEU A 41 -5.19 7.10 -14.75
CA LEU A 41 -6.36 7.92 -15.03
C LEU A 41 -6.08 9.01 -16.08
N PRO A 42 -7.11 9.54 -16.77
CA PRO A 42 -6.96 10.74 -17.59
C PRO A 42 -6.35 11.90 -16.79
N PRO A 43 -5.49 12.75 -17.38
CA PRO A 43 -4.83 13.84 -16.65
C PRO A 43 -5.77 14.80 -15.91
N ALA A 44 -7.01 14.94 -16.36
CA ALA A 44 -8.02 15.79 -15.71
C ALA A 44 -8.58 15.19 -14.42
N GLU A 45 -8.45 13.89 -14.22
CA GLU A 45 -8.93 13.14 -13.04
C GLU A 45 -7.80 12.86 -12.04
N ARG A 46 -6.55 13.12 -12.43
CA ARG A 46 -5.39 12.95 -11.56
C ARG A 46 -5.31 14.08 -10.55
N ARG A 47 -5.48 13.73 -9.28
CA ARG A 47 -5.20 14.61 -8.13
C ARG A 47 -3.69 14.92 -8.03
N PRO A 48 -3.28 16.20 -8.09
CA PRO A 48 -1.87 16.61 -7.98
C PRO A 48 -1.16 16.09 -6.72
N PHE A 49 -1.81 16.12 -5.56
CA PHE A 49 -1.24 15.61 -4.31
C PHE A 49 -0.92 14.13 -4.41
N THR A 50 -1.89 13.31 -4.87
CA THR A 50 -1.72 11.86 -5.04
C THR A 50 -0.55 11.53 -5.94
N VAL A 51 -0.46 12.14 -7.14
CA VAL A 51 0.68 11.92 -8.05
C VAL A 51 1.99 12.42 -7.42
N GLY A 52 1.94 13.50 -6.66
CA GLY A 52 3.07 14.05 -5.90
C GLY A 52 3.63 13.10 -4.83
N THR A 53 2.91 12.04 -4.44
CA THR A 53 3.40 11.05 -3.47
C THR A 53 4.35 10.00 -4.06
N ARG A 54 4.49 9.92 -5.39
CA ARG A 54 5.37 8.95 -6.08
C ARG A 54 6.80 8.90 -5.53
N PRO A 55 7.52 10.03 -5.33
CA PRO A 55 8.87 9.99 -4.77
C PRO A 55 8.94 9.44 -3.34
N LEU A 56 7.89 9.67 -2.54
CA LEU A 56 7.81 9.08 -1.20
C LEU A 56 7.67 7.56 -1.30
N LEU A 57 6.80 7.06 -2.17
CA LEU A 57 6.63 5.62 -2.35
C LEU A 57 7.90 4.94 -2.88
N ASP A 58 8.62 5.57 -3.81
CA ASP A 58 9.91 5.07 -4.31
C ASP A 58 10.94 4.92 -3.17
N ALA A 59 10.98 5.90 -2.26
CA ALA A 59 11.84 5.85 -1.07
C ALA A 59 11.39 4.76 -0.09
N VAL A 60 10.08 4.59 0.13
CA VAL A 60 9.55 3.49 0.96
C VAL A 60 9.95 2.14 0.38
N TRP A 61 9.83 1.92 -0.93
CA TRP A 61 10.29 0.69 -1.58
C TRP A 61 11.79 0.46 -1.41
N ALA A 62 12.62 1.48 -1.62
CA ALA A 62 14.05 1.38 -1.40
C ALA A 62 14.36 0.96 0.05
N GLY A 63 13.75 1.64 1.02
CA GLY A 63 13.90 1.36 2.44
C GLY A 63 13.43 -0.03 2.85
N ALA A 64 12.23 -0.43 2.44
CA ALA A 64 11.63 -1.72 2.75
C ALA A 64 12.48 -2.90 2.22
N LEU A 65 13.18 -2.69 1.10
CA LEU A 65 14.08 -3.67 0.50
C LEU A 65 15.52 -3.58 1.02
N GLY A 66 15.79 -2.72 2.00
CA GLY A 66 17.05 -2.66 2.73
C GLY A 66 18.05 -1.60 2.26
N ASP A 67 17.62 -0.59 1.52
CA ASP A 67 18.40 0.63 1.31
C ASP A 67 18.22 1.59 2.48
N THR A 68 19.22 1.67 3.36
CA THR A 68 19.15 2.51 4.56
C THR A 68 19.27 4.00 4.28
N ALA A 69 19.70 4.41 3.08
CA ALA A 69 19.74 5.82 2.71
C ALA A 69 18.33 6.43 2.64
N ALA A 70 17.33 5.62 2.29
CA ALA A 70 15.94 6.04 2.13
C ALA A 70 15.29 6.54 3.44
N PHE A 71 15.80 6.14 4.61
CA PHE A 71 15.22 6.50 5.90
C PHE A 71 15.05 8.02 6.07
N THR A 72 16.06 8.79 5.66
CA THR A 72 16.04 10.25 5.79
C THR A 72 14.99 10.88 4.88
N ASP A 73 14.82 10.35 3.68
CA ASP A 73 13.89 10.88 2.69
C ASP A 73 12.45 10.56 3.09
N VAL A 74 12.17 9.34 3.53
CA VAL A 74 10.82 8.97 4.05
C VAL A 74 10.48 9.83 5.27
N LYS A 75 11.39 9.97 6.23
CA LYS A 75 11.16 10.79 7.43
C LYS A 75 10.89 12.25 7.07
N ARG A 76 11.65 12.83 6.14
CA ARG A 76 11.48 14.23 5.73
C ARG A 76 10.14 14.42 5.03
N ALA A 77 9.80 13.55 4.08
CA ALA A 77 8.56 13.63 3.33
C ALA A 77 7.31 13.51 4.23
N LEU A 78 7.30 12.56 5.17
CA LEU A 78 6.22 12.46 6.16
C LEU A 78 6.14 13.68 7.07
N GLY A 79 7.29 14.19 7.53
CA GLY A 79 7.33 15.43 8.30
C GLY A 79 6.76 16.63 7.53
N THR A 80 7.05 16.73 6.24
CA THR A 80 6.44 17.76 5.36
C THR A 80 4.93 17.56 5.22
N HIS A 81 4.47 16.33 5.03
CA HIS A 81 3.04 16.04 4.95
C HIS A 81 2.30 16.45 6.23
N TYR A 82 2.78 16.04 7.41
CA TYR A 82 2.16 16.37 8.71
C TYR A 82 2.09 17.88 9.01
N LEU A 83 2.94 18.68 8.36
CA LEU A 83 2.96 20.14 8.50
C LEU A 83 2.22 20.85 7.36
N SER A 84 1.65 20.12 6.41
CA SER A 84 0.95 20.67 5.26
C SER A 84 -0.56 20.72 5.48
N ASP A 85 -1.26 21.50 4.65
CA ASP A 85 -2.72 21.59 4.66
C ASP A 85 -3.42 20.27 4.29
N TYR A 86 -2.68 19.32 3.70
CA TYR A 86 -3.17 17.97 3.36
C TYR A 86 -3.29 17.03 4.57
N PHE A 87 -2.69 17.38 5.71
CA PHE A 87 -2.89 16.65 6.95
C PHE A 87 -3.98 17.33 7.79
N HIS A 88 -5.23 16.95 7.54
CA HIS A 88 -6.40 17.59 8.13
C HIS A 88 -7.41 16.57 8.69
N ASN A 89 -8.30 17.05 9.56
CA ASN A 89 -9.43 16.27 10.09
C ASN A 89 -10.76 16.57 9.38
N LEU A 90 -10.72 17.23 8.21
CA LEU A 90 -11.92 17.66 7.47
C LEU A 90 -12.62 16.53 6.67
N GLY A 91 -12.17 15.27 6.80
CA GLY A 91 -12.71 14.16 6.01
C GLY A 91 -12.38 14.28 4.52
N GLN A 92 -13.24 13.72 3.65
CA GLN A 92 -13.09 13.71 2.19
C GLN A 92 -13.18 15.12 1.55
N ASP A 93 -13.68 16.13 2.28
CA ASP A 93 -13.80 17.52 1.81
C ASP A 93 -12.51 18.35 2.02
N GLY A 94 -11.38 17.68 2.27
CA GLY A 94 -10.10 18.33 2.46
C GLY A 94 -9.46 18.86 1.17
N PRO A 95 -8.36 19.63 1.28
CA PRO A 95 -7.63 20.13 0.12
C PRO A 95 -7.20 18.99 -0.82
N ASP A 96 -7.57 19.10 -2.09
CA ASP A 96 -7.26 18.13 -3.16
C ASP A 96 -7.73 16.69 -2.87
N ASP A 97 -8.70 16.53 -1.95
CA ASP A 97 -9.19 15.25 -1.44
C ASP A 97 -8.01 14.31 -1.12
N ALA A 98 -7.14 14.80 -0.23
CA ALA A 98 -5.91 14.13 0.19
C ALA A 98 -6.14 12.78 0.90
N ASP A 99 -7.39 12.45 1.22
CA ASP A 99 -7.80 11.15 1.74
C ASP A 99 -8.04 10.10 0.63
N GLU A 100 -7.79 10.43 -0.64
CA GLU A 100 -7.81 9.47 -1.76
C GLU A 100 -7.09 8.17 -1.39
N ASN A 101 -7.68 7.03 -1.76
CA ASN A 101 -7.19 5.70 -1.38
C ASN A 101 -5.70 5.50 -1.73
N ALA A 102 -5.28 5.95 -2.91
CA ALA A 102 -3.89 5.85 -3.33
C ALA A 102 -2.94 6.70 -2.46
N ALA A 103 -3.27 7.97 -2.21
CA ALA A 103 -2.44 8.86 -1.40
C ALA A 103 -2.38 8.37 0.06
N ALA A 104 -3.53 8.03 0.63
CA ALA A 104 -3.64 7.51 1.99
C ALA A 104 -2.87 6.19 2.16
N ALA A 105 -2.87 5.30 1.17
CA ALA A 105 -2.08 4.08 1.19
C ALA A 105 -0.57 4.37 1.17
N VAL A 106 -0.09 5.35 0.39
CA VAL A 106 1.32 5.76 0.41
C VAL A 106 1.74 6.30 1.78
N ILE A 107 0.92 7.15 2.39
CA ILE A 107 1.19 7.67 3.74
C ILE A 107 1.22 6.52 4.75
N ALA A 108 0.25 5.60 4.71
CA ALA A 108 0.23 4.42 5.57
C ALA A 108 1.44 3.50 5.36
N ALA A 109 1.91 3.33 4.11
CA ALA A 109 3.12 2.57 3.81
C ALA A 109 4.39 3.22 4.38
N ALA A 110 4.49 4.55 4.28
CA ALA A 110 5.58 5.31 4.87
C ALA A 110 5.57 5.22 6.41
N GLU A 111 4.40 5.31 7.05
CA GLU A 111 4.24 5.13 8.49
C GLU A 111 4.60 3.70 8.92
N THR A 112 4.20 2.69 8.13
CA THR A 112 4.58 1.29 8.34
C THR A 112 6.09 1.12 8.31
N TYR A 113 6.77 1.71 7.34
CA TYR A 113 8.23 1.64 7.23
C TYR A 113 8.94 2.33 8.41
N LEU A 114 8.49 3.52 8.82
CA LEU A 114 9.14 4.27 9.91
C LEU A 114 8.90 3.67 11.29
N HIS A 115 7.69 3.16 11.55
CA HIS A 115 7.27 2.74 12.88
C HIS A 115 7.27 1.22 13.07
N GLY A 116 7.23 0.45 11.97
CA GLY A 116 7.18 -1.01 12.01
C GLY A 116 5.85 -1.59 12.54
N CYS A 117 4.84 -0.75 12.77
CA CYS A 117 3.55 -1.16 13.35
C CYS A 117 2.66 -1.89 12.33
N ALA A 118 1.97 -2.94 12.79
CA ALA A 118 1.01 -3.67 11.95
C ALA A 118 -0.21 -2.81 11.59
N ASP A 119 -0.65 -1.91 12.47
CA ASP A 119 -1.85 -1.09 12.27
C ASP A 119 -1.76 -0.21 11.00
N PHE A 120 -0.57 0.31 10.69
CA PHE A 120 -0.37 1.08 9.46
C PHE A 120 -0.37 0.20 8.20
N ALA A 121 0.13 -1.03 8.30
CA ALA A 121 0.06 -1.99 7.20
C ALA A 121 -1.39 -2.42 6.94
N VAL A 122 -2.15 -2.67 8.00
CA VAL A 122 -3.60 -2.93 7.93
C VAL A 122 -4.32 -1.74 7.31
N ARG A 123 -3.97 -0.50 7.70
CA ARG A 123 -4.56 0.71 7.10
C ARG A 123 -4.28 0.79 5.59
N ALA A 124 -3.05 0.49 5.15
CA ALA A 124 -2.73 0.46 3.72
C ALA A 124 -3.59 -0.58 2.98
N GLY A 125 -3.71 -1.79 3.53
CA GLY A 125 -4.60 -2.84 2.98
C GLY A 125 -6.08 -2.43 2.94
N GLY A 126 -6.56 -1.74 3.98
CA GLY A 126 -7.92 -1.21 4.05
C GLY A 126 -8.24 -0.22 2.92
N ARG A 127 -7.29 0.64 2.52
CA ARG A 127 -7.48 1.55 1.38
C ARG A 127 -7.67 0.84 0.05
N ALA A 128 -7.11 -0.36 -0.12
CA ALA A 128 -7.38 -1.15 -1.31
C ALA A 128 -8.78 -1.77 -1.29
N VAL A 129 -9.27 -2.17 -0.11
CA VAL A 129 -10.65 -2.63 0.06
C VAL A 129 -11.64 -1.49 -0.20
N GLU A 130 -11.37 -0.28 0.32
CA GLU A 130 -12.17 0.92 0.04
C GLU A 130 -12.16 1.29 -1.45
N ALA A 131 -11.01 1.15 -2.13
CA ALA A 131 -10.93 1.38 -3.57
C ALA A 131 -11.75 0.35 -4.37
N ALA A 132 -11.74 -0.93 -3.96
CA ALA A 132 -12.55 -1.97 -4.58
C ALA A 132 -14.06 -1.73 -4.40
N ASP A 133 -14.48 -1.23 -3.23
CA ASP A 133 -15.88 -0.84 -2.96
C ASP A 133 -16.32 0.33 -3.85
N ALA A 134 -15.45 1.35 -4.00
CA ALA A 134 -15.75 2.54 -4.81
C ALA A 134 -15.87 2.25 -6.32
N TRP A 135 -15.12 1.27 -6.84
CA TRP A 135 -15.17 0.88 -8.25
C TRP A 135 -16.52 0.25 -8.65
N ASP A 136 -17.15 -0.51 -7.74
CA ASP A 136 -18.47 -1.10 -8.01
C ASP A 136 -19.56 -0.02 -8.14
N GLY A 137 -19.42 1.11 -7.45
CA GLY A 137 -20.37 2.23 -7.50
C GLY A 137 -20.27 3.13 -8.75
N ALA A 138 -19.13 3.14 -9.46
CA ALA A 138 -18.84 4.13 -10.50
C ALA A 138 -19.03 3.64 -11.95
N GLU A 139 -18.82 2.34 -12.24
CA GLU A 139 -18.75 1.84 -13.63
C GLU A 139 -19.66 0.67 -14.00
N ARG A 140 -20.53 0.16 -13.12
CA ARG A 140 -21.37 -1.01 -13.45
C ARG A 140 -22.82 -0.65 -13.80
N ASP A 141 -23.21 -1.00 -15.04
CA ASP A 141 -24.60 -1.28 -15.41
C ASP A 141 -25.22 -2.19 -14.34
N ALA A 142 -26.50 -1.97 -14.02
CA ALA A 142 -27.24 -2.49 -12.86
C ALA A 142 -27.37 -4.03 -12.70
N TYR A 143 -26.50 -4.82 -13.32
CA TYR A 143 -26.51 -6.28 -13.38
C TYR A 143 -25.16 -6.95 -13.07
N ALA A 144 -24.19 -6.22 -12.54
CA ALA A 144 -22.84 -6.75 -12.35
C ALA A 144 -22.61 -7.41 -10.99
N ASP A 145 -21.55 -8.24 -10.91
CA ASP A 145 -21.24 -9.23 -9.86
C ASP A 145 -21.36 -8.73 -8.42
N ASP A 146 -21.60 -9.68 -7.50
CA ASP A 146 -21.77 -9.45 -6.06
C ASP A 146 -20.66 -8.54 -5.47
N PRO A 147 -20.98 -7.34 -4.95
CA PRO A 147 -20.00 -6.43 -4.37
C PRO A 147 -19.19 -7.08 -3.25
N GLU A 148 -19.79 -8.01 -2.50
CA GLU A 148 -19.07 -8.73 -1.45
C GLU A 148 -17.96 -9.62 -2.01
N GLU A 149 -18.09 -10.10 -3.25
CA GLU A 149 -17.08 -10.92 -3.92
C GLU A 149 -15.90 -10.08 -4.42
N ALA A 150 -16.14 -8.85 -4.91
CA ALA A 150 -15.06 -7.92 -5.28
C ALA A 150 -14.19 -7.58 -4.07
N LEU A 151 -14.82 -7.27 -2.93
CA LEU A 151 -14.11 -7.08 -1.66
C LEU A 151 -13.36 -8.35 -1.25
N ALA A 152 -14.01 -9.52 -1.34
CA ALA A 152 -13.37 -10.79 -0.99
C ALA A 152 -12.15 -11.09 -1.86
N GLU A 153 -12.18 -10.78 -3.16
CA GLU A 153 -11.07 -11.04 -4.06
C GLU A 153 -9.86 -10.13 -3.78
N GLU A 154 -10.08 -8.85 -3.48
CA GLU A 154 -9.00 -7.97 -3.02
C GLU A 154 -8.36 -8.50 -1.73
N VAL A 155 -9.14 -8.98 -0.76
CA VAL A 155 -8.56 -9.55 0.46
C VAL A 155 -7.83 -10.87 0.18
N ARG A 156 -8.36 -11.75 -0.69
CA ARG A 156 -7.64 -12.97 -1.12
C ARG A 156 -6.33 -12.63 -1.81
N ARG A 157 -6.30 -11.57 -2.60
CA ARG A 157 -5.08 -11.04 -3.21
C ARG A 157 -4.07 -10.61 -2.15
N GLN A 158 -4.47 -9.84 -1.15
CA GLN A 158 -3.59 -9.45 -0.04
C GLN A 158 -3.01 -10.66 0.69
N LEU A 159 -3.78 -11.75 0.85
CA LEU A 159 -3.27 -13.01 1.41
C LEU A 159 -2.22 -13.68 0.50
N ARG A 160 -2.42 -13.68 -0.83
CA ARG A 160 -1.42 -14.18 -1.80
C ARG A 160 -0.14 -13.33 -1.77
N ASP A 161 -0.27 -12.02 -1.66
CA ASP A 161 0.86 -11.09 -1.53
C ASP A 161 1.66 -11.40 -0.25
N LEU A 162 0.98 -11.65 0.87
CA LEU A 162 1.61 -12.06 2.12
C LEU A 162 2.29 -13.44 2.03
N ASP A 163 1.74 -14.38 1.25
CA ASP A 163 2.38 -15.69 1.01
C ASP A 163 3.68 -15.52 0.25
N LEU A 164 3.68 -14.69 -0.80
CA LEU A 164 4.89 -14.35 -1.55
C LEU A 164 5.95 -13.69 -0.65
N ILE A 165 5.55 -12.68 0.12
CA ILE A 165 6.44 -11.97 1.06
C ILE A 165 7.06 -12.93 2.08
N ALA A 166 6.28 -13.87 2.62
CA ALA A 166 6.75 -14.83 3.62
C ALA A 166 7.89 -15.71 3.11
N THR A 167 7.97 -15.98 1.80
CA THR A 167 9.09 -16.74 1.20
C THR A 167 10.44 -16.02 1.34
N HIS A 168 10.42 -14.71 1.58
CA HIS A 168 11.61 -13.86 1.77
C HIS A 168 11.81 -13.39 3.22
N ALA A 169 11.01 -13.88 4.16
CA ALA A 169 10.99 -13.41 5.54
C ALA A 169 12.36 -13.38 6.26
N PRO A 170 13.24 -14.41 6.14
CA PRO A 170 14.55 -14.38 6.80
C PRO A 170 15.43 -13.20 6.37
N THR A 171 15.30 -12.79 5.11
CA THR A 171 16.05 -11.66 4.54
C THR A 171 15.41 -10.33 4.94
N LEU A 172 14.07 -10.22 4.82
CA LEU A 172 13.33 -9.00 5.15
C LEU A 172 13.43 -8.61 6.62
N ARG A 173 13.54 -9.58 7.55
CA ARG A 173 13.82 -9.34 8.97
C ARG A 173 15.09 -8.53 9.22
N ARG A 174 16.04 -8.56 8.28
CA ARG A 174 17.32 -7.85 8.37
C ARG A 174 17.35 -6.56 7.55
N ALA A 175 16.32 -6.28 6.76
CA ALA A 175 16.28 -5.15 5.83
C ALA A 175 16.59 -3.80 6.51
N ARG A 176 16.05 -3.57 7.70
CA ARG A 176 16.28 -2.33 8.48
C ARG A 176 17.75 -2.04 8.81
N PHE A 177 18.62 -3.04 8.77
CA PHE A 177 20.05 -2.89 9.04
C PHE A 177 20.88 -2.68 7.77
N GLY A 178 20.23 -2.58 6.62
CA GLY A 178 20.88 -2.57 5.33
C GLY A 178 21.08 -3.98 4.77
N LEU A 179 20.89 -4.13 3.47
CA LEU A 179 21.17 -5.36 2.75
C LEU A 179 22.25 -5.12 1.69
N PRO A 180 23.02 -6.16 1.31
CA PRO A 180 23.94 -6.07 0.19
C PRO A 180 23.20 -5.66 -1.11
N PRO A 181 23.81 -4.84 -1.99
CA PRO A 181 23.14 -4.37 -3.22
C PRO A 181 22.61 -5.50 -4.12
N ALA A 182 23.32 -6.64 -4.18
CA ALA A 182 22.87 -7.82 -4.91
C ALA A 182 21.57 -8.41 -4.33
N THR A 183 21.45 -8.43 -3.00
CA THR A 183 20.25 -8.89 -2.29
C THR A 183 19.08 -7.92 -2.52
N VAL A 184 19.33 -6.61 -2.43
CA VAL A 184 18.31 -5.58 -2.73
C VAL A 184 17.77 -5.75 -4.15
N THR A 185 18.67 -5.95 -5.12
CA THR A 185 18.31 -6.16 -6.54
C THR A 185 17.46 -7.42 -6.72
N ALA A 186 17.86 -8.53 -6.08
CA ALA A 186 17.11 -9.78 -6.14
C ALA A 186 15.71 -9.66 -5.52
N LEU A 187 15.61 -9.01 -4.35
CA LEU A 187 14.32 -8.77 -3.70
C LEU A 187 13.43 -7.84 -4.54
N ARG A 188 13.99 -6.79 -5.14
CA ARG A 188 13.23 -5.89 -6.03
C ARG A 188 12.62 -6.67 -7.20
N ALA A 189 13.39 -7.53 -7.85
CA ALA A 189 12.89 -8.37 -8.94
C ALA A 189 11.81 -9.35 -8.47
N ALA A 190 11.99 -9.93 -7.28
CA ALA A 190 11.09 -10.96 -6.74
C ALA A 190 9.79 -10.40 -6.12
N LEU A 191 9.81 -9.17 -5.58
CA LEU A 191 8.71 -8.61 -4.80
C LEU A 191 8.05 -7.41 -5.48
N HIS A 192 8.83 -6.45 -5.99
CA HIS A 192 8.25 -5.21 -6.49
C HIS A 192 7.32 -5.49 -7.68
N ALA A 193 7.83 -6.11 -8.75
CA ALA A 193 7.05 -6.37 -9.96
C ALA A 193 5.75 -7.16 -9.71
N PRO A 194 5.73 -8.29 -8.98
CA PRO A 194 4.49 -9.04 -8.74
C PRO A 194 3.50 -8.29 -7.84
N LEU A 195 3.98 -7.59 -6.79
CA LEU A 195 3.09 -6.88 -5.87
C LEU A 195 2.49 -5.59 -6.48
N SER A 196 3.12 -5.06 -7.54
CA SER A 196 2.72 -3.79 -8.20
C SER A 196 1.70 -3.96 -9.34
N ARG A 197 1.26 -5.18 -9.66
CA ARG A 197 0.40 -5.40 -10.84
C ARG A 197 -0.96 -4.76 -10.66
N THR A 198 -1.47 -4.07 -11.67
CA THR A 198 -2.83 -3.51 -11.67
C THR A 198 -3.87 -4.50 -12.19
N ASP A 199 -3.42 -5.56 -12.89
CA ASP A 199 -4.27 -6.46 -13.69
C ASP A 199 -5.25 -7.32 -12.89
N ASP A 200 -5.09 -7.41 -11.56
CA ASP A 200 -6.04 -8.08 -10.66
C ASP A 200 -6.92 -7.07 -9.86
N LEU A 201 -7.19 -5.87 -10.41
CA LEU A 201 -8.24 -4.95 -9.93
C LEU A 201 -9.57 -5.17 -10.68
N LEU A 202 -9.75 -6.34 -11.30
CA LEU A 202 -10.89 -6.71 -12.14
C LEU A 202 -11.80 -7.72 -11.44
#